data_AF-A0A7S0SBC0-F1
#
_entry.id   AF-A0A7S0SBC0-F1
#
_cell.length_a   1.000
_cell.length_b   1.000
_cell.length_c   1.000
_cell.angle_alpha   90.00
_cell.angle_beta   90.00
_cell.angle_gamma   90.00
#
_symmetry.space_group_name_H-M   'P 1'
#
loop_
_entity.id
_entity.type
_entity.pdbx_description
1 polymer ?
#
loop_
_entity_poly.entity_id
_entity_poly.type
_entity_poly.pdbx_seq_one_letter_code
_entity_poly.pdbx_strand_id
1 'polypeptide(L)'
;ELEHLRESGVAAAAEHGATSAADAVAAESVELIALRAQLVIADAALDAVKSSLANSKSAAGRAAGEAMLIAGTREQALRAELNTAAADLAAARDGCADAEAALATAEGTHGALVLELREARDEAAEVAAAAANRPERELDAAAMEALRREEDLRAELNDLAVEVDEVRAEAAAAAAAAESRAARLESRLAEADAARYLATQGAREHAGEAARRQEHASEALAEMHRTLIEVQSEAAEAAGATDAVRRRLEGQLGDAAGLAKARVVELDRELLGARQAAEISELSRKAAAVAHGTAVDELRREMAALEVAAGEANGAAAAAAAAAGNGVE
;
A
#
# COMPACT_ATOMS: atom_id res chain seq x y z
N GLU A 1 48.48 -49.65 -24.91
CA GLU A 1 48.76 -48.57 -23.92
C GLU A 1 48.22 -47.20 -24.34
N LEU A 2 48.45 -46.74 -25.58
CA LEU A 2 47.92 -45.44 -26.04
C LEU A 2 46.38 -45.36 -26.15
N GLU A 3 45.69 -46.45 -26.51
CA GLU A 3 44.22 -46.51 -26.49
C GLU A 3 43.64 -46.47 -25.07
N HIS A 4 44.25 -47.21 -24.14
CA HIS A 4 43.82 -47.25 -22.74
C HIS A 4 43.97 -45.89 -22.04
N LEU A 5 45.01 -45.13 -22.39
CA LEU A 5 45.19 -43.75 -21.91
C LEU A 5 44.16 -42.78 -22.52
N ARG A 6 43.78 -42.96 -23.79
CA ARG A 6 42.72 -42.18 -24.44
C ARG A 6 41.35 -42.46 -23.83
N GLU A 7 41.00 -43.71 -23.60
CA GLU A 7 39.73 -44.09 -22.95
C GLU A 7 39.68 -43.60 -21.50
N SER A 8 40.78 -43.70 -20.74
CA SER A 8 40.84 -43.17 -19.37
C SER A 8 40.73 -41.63 -19.32
N GLY A 9 41.33 -40.93 -20.29
CA GLY A 9 41.27 -39.47 -20.38
C GLY A 9 39.88 -38.96 -20.77
N VAL A 10 39.17 -39.68 -21.65
CA VAL A 10 37.79 -39.38 -22.03
C VAL A 10 36.83 -39.66 -20.87
N ALA A 11 37.02 -40.75 -20.13
CA ALA A 11 36.23 -41.07 -18.94
C ALA A 11 36.42 -40.02 -17.83
N ALA A 12 37.67 -39.63 -17.52
CA ALA A 12 37.95 -38.62 -16.51
C ALA A 12 37.44 -37.23 -16.90
N ALA A 13 37.53 -36.85 -18.18
CA ALA A 13 36.97 -35.58 -18.68
C ALA A 13 35.44 -35.58 -18.65
N ALA A 14 34.79 -36.71 -18.92
CA ALA A 14 33.34 -36.86 -18.80
C ALA A 14 32.89 -36.79 -17.33
N GLU A 15 33.65 -37.37 -16.41
CA GLU A 15 33.34 -37.38 -14.97
C GLU A 15 33.53 -35.99 -14.34
N HIS A 16 34.58 -35.25 -14.70
CA HIS A 16 34.76 -33.84 -14.33
C HIS A 16 33.73 -32.90 -14.97
N GLY A 17 33.35 -33.17 -16.23
CA GLY A 17 32.28 -32.42 -16.91
C GLY A 17 30.92 -32.62 -16.23
N ALA A 18 30.60 -33.85 -15.83
CA ALA A 18 29.34 -34.19 -15.16
C ALA A 18 29.24 -33.62 -13.73
N THR A 19 30.35 -33.63 -12.98
CA THR A 19 30.39 -33.04 -11.62
C THR A 19 30.29 -31.53 -11.65
N SER A 20 31.02 -30.83 -12.54
CA SER A 20 30.88 -29.37 -12.66
C SER A 20 29.49 -28.91 -13.14
N ALA A 21 28.84 -29.71 -14.00
CA ALA A 21 27.47 -29.43 -14.44
C ALA A 21 26.44 -29.66 -13.32
N ALA A 22 26.63 -30.71 -12.50
CA ALA A 22 25.79 -30.97 -11.34
C ALA A 22 25.93 -29.88 -10.26
N ASP A 23 27.14 -29.40 -10.02
CA ASP A 23 27.40 -28.30 -9.07
C ASP A 23 26.81 -26.96 -9.57
N ALA A 24 26.83 -26.69 -10.88
CA ALA A 24 26.18 -25.52 -11.47
C ALA A 24 24.65 -25.59 -11.36
N VAL A 25 24.04 -26.76 -11.58
CA VAL A 25 22.58 -26.97 -11.39
C VAL A 25 22.20 -26.83 -9.92
N ALA A 26 23.02 -27.33 -9.00
CA ALA A 26 22.81 -27.16 -7.57
C ALA A 26 22.87 -25.68 -7.17
N ALA A 27 23.86 -24.92 -7.68
CA ALA A 27 23.98 -23.48 -7.44
C ALA A 27 22.78 -22.69 -7.99
N GLU A 28 22.40 -22.90 -9.26
CA GLU A 28 21.22 -22.26 -9.87
C GLU A 28 19.92 -22.61 -9.13
N SER A 29 19.79 -23.84 -8.62
CA SER A 29 18.61 -24.27 -7.85
C SER A 29 18.49 -23.56 -6.50
N VAL A 30 19.62 -23.29 -5.83
CA VAL A 30 19.66 -22.55 -4.56
C VAL A 30 19.32 -21.07 -4.77
N GLU A 31 19.82 -20.49 -5.87
CA GLU A 31 19.55 -19.11 -6.26
C GLU A 31 18.06 -18.90 -6.60
N LEU A 32 17.45 -19.85 -7.30
CA LEU A 32 16.01 -19.83 -7.62
C LEU A 32 15.13 -20.00 -6.36
N ILE A 33 15.56 -20.81 -5.39
CA ILE A 33 14.90 -20.93 -4.07
C ILE A 33 15.00 -19.61 -3.29
N ALA A 34 16.17 -18.95 -3.33
CA ALA A 34 16.38 -17.66 -2.67
C ALA A 34 15.51 -16.55 -3.30
N LEU A 35 15.45 -16.47 -4.63
CA LEU A 35 14.59 -15.53 -5.37
C LEU A 35 13.10 -15.77 -5.06
N ARG A 36 12.65 -17.03 -5.00
CA ARG A 36 11.27 -17.35 -4.58
C ARG A 36 10.98 -16.92 -3.15
N ALA A 37 11.92 -17.09 -2.23
CA ALA A 37 11.77 -16.62 -0.86
C ALA A 37 11.69 -15.08 -0.79
N GLN A 38 12.52 -14.37 -1.55
CA GLN A 38 12.46 -12.91 -1.66
C GLN A 38 11.13 -12.42 -2.25
N LEU A 39 10.58 -13.12 -3.24
CA LEU A 39 9.29 -12.79 -3.83
C LEU A 39 8.14 -12.92 -2.81
N VAL A 40 8.13 -13.98 -2.00
CA VAL A 40 7.14 -14.15 -0.91
C VAL A 40 7.28 -13.04 0.14
N ILE A 41 8.50 -12.65 0.48
CA ILE A 41 8.76 -11.54 1.42
C ILE A 41 8.27 -10.22 0.84
N ALA A 42 8.53 -9.96 -0.45
CA ALA A 42 8.11 -8.75 -1.14
C ALA A 42 6.58 -8.65 -1.26
N ASP A 43 5.89 -9.75 -1.57
CA ASP A 43 4.42 -9.81 -1.61
C ASP A 43 3.81 -9.57 -0.22
N ALA A 44 4.38 -10.18 0.83
CA ALA A 44 3.95 -9.95 2.20
C ALA A 44 4.15 -8.49 2.64
N ALA A 45 5.27 -7.86 2.24
CA ALA A 45 5.53 -6.44 2.49
C ALA A 45 4.55 -5.54 1.74
N LEU A 46 4.23 -5.85 0.48
CA LEU A 46 3.24 -5.13 -0.32
C LEU A 46 1.86 -5.15 0.35
N ASP A 47 1.41 -6.30 0.83
CA ASP A 47 0.10 -6.43 1.49
C ASP A 47 0.08 -5.75 2.87
N ALA A 48 1.18 -5.75 3.60
CA ALA A 48 1.35 -4.96 4.82
C ALA A 48 1.24 -3.44 4.53
N VAL A 49 1.83 -2.95 3.44
CA VAL A 49 1.70 -1.53 3.04
C VAL A 49 0.27 -1.20 2.61
N LYS A 50 -0.39 -2.07 1.82
CA LYS A 50 -1.80 -1.86 1.42
C LYS A 50 -2.73 -1.78 2.63
N SER A 51 -2.58 -2.68 3.59
CA SER A 51 -3.38 -2.68 4.82
C SER A 51 -3.10 -1.45 5.68
N SER A 52 -1.83 -1.03 5.82
CA SER A 52 -1.44 0.21 6.50
C SER A 52 -2.06 1.45 5.83
N LEU A 53 -2.04 1.52 4.49
CA LEU A 53 -2.65 2.60 3.72
C LEU A 53 -4.18 2.64 3.91
N ALA A 54 -4.84 1.48 3.89
CA ALA A 54 -6.29 1.38 4.13
C ALA A 54 -6.66 1.88 5.55
N ASN A 55 -5.89 1.47 6.55
CA ASN A 55 -6.06 1.92 7.94
C ASN A 55 -5.80 3.42 8.09
N SER A 56 -4.75 3.95 7.43
CA SER A 56 -4.45 5.38 7.42
C SER A 56 -5.56 6.20 6.75
N LYS A 57 -6.14 5.72 5.64
CA LYS A 57 -7.28 6.38 4.98
C LYS A 57 -8.52 6.40 5.87
N SER A 58 -8.82 5.28 6.54
CA SER A 58 -9.90 5.18 7.52
C SER A 58 -9.71 6.15 8.70
N ALA A 59 -8.50 6.19 9.26
CA ALA A 59 -8.17 7.10 10.36
C ALA A 59 -8.24 8.57 9.93
N ALA A 60 -7.71 8.91 8.75
CA ALA A 60 -7.81 10.25 8.18
C ALA A 60 -9.27 10.67 7.92
N GLY A 61 -10.10 9.76 7.39
CA GLY A 61 -11.53 10.02 7.18
C GLY A 61 -12.28 10.28 8.49
N ARG A 62 -11.99 9.51 9.55
CA ARG A 62 -12.56 9.74 10.88
C ARG A 62 -12.12 11.08 11.48
N ALA A 63 -10.82 11.38 11.42
CA ALA A 63 -10.27 12.64 11.90
C ALA A 63 -10.86 13.85 11.14
N ALA A 64 -11.02 13.74 9.82
CA ALA A 64 -11.66 14.77 9.02
C ALA A 64 -13.14 14.97 9.38
N GLY A 65 -13.89 13.88 9.60
CA GLY A 65 -15.28 13.94 10.04
C GLY A 65 -15.45 14.59 11.41
N GLU A 66 -14.59 14.23 12.37
CA GLU A 66 -14.59 14.83 13.72
C GLU A 66 -14.21 16.32 13.70
N ALA A 67 -13.19 16.69 12.92
CA ALA A 67 -12.82 18.09 12.71
C ALA A 67 -13.95 18.91 12.09
N MET A 68 -14.71 18.34 11.14
CA MET A 68 -15.87 18.99 10.52
C MET A 68 -17.01 19.20 11.52
N LEU A 69 -17.29 18.23 12.40
CA LEU A 69 -18.29 18.38 13.46
C LEU A 69 -17.88 19.44 14.49
N ILE A 70 -16.62 19.47 14.89
CA ILE A 70 -16.08 20.50 15.80
C ILE A 70 -16.15 21.89 15.14
N ALA A 71 -15.82 21.99 13.85
CA ALA A 71 -15.96 23.24 13.11
C ALA A 71 -17.42 23.71 13.03
N GLY A 72 -18.36 22.79 12.74
CA GLY A 72 -19.79 23.10 12.67
C GLY A 72 -20.38 23.54 14.02
N THR A 73 -20.03 22.86 15.11
CA THR A 73 -20.46 23.27 16.46
C THR A 73 -19.88 24.62 16.87
N ARG A 74 -18.61 24.87 16.54
CA ARG A 74 -17.97 26.17 16.78
C ARG A 74 -18.57 27.29 15.94
N GLU A 75 -18.93 27.01 14.69
CA GLU A 75 -19.64 27.98 13.84
C GLU A 75 -21.03 28.30 14.39
N GLN A 76 -21.79 27.30 14.85
CA GLN A 76 -23.08 27.51 15.50
C GLN A 76 -22.96 28.37 16.76
N ALA A 77 -21.95 28.12 17.60
CA ALA A 77 -21.67 28.93 18.78
C ALA A 77 -21.34 30.39 18.42
N LEU A 78 -20.45 30.62 17.45
CA LEU A 78 -20.10 31.95 16.97
C LEU A 78 -21.31 32.69 16.38
N ARG A 79 -22.20 32.00 15.65
CA ARG A 79 -23.45 32.59 15.16
C ARG A 79 -24.40 32.98 16.30
N ALA A 80 -24.51 32.17 17.35
CA ALA A 80 -25.33 32.49 18.51
C ALA A 80 -24.77 33.71 19.27
N GLU A 81 -23.44 33.78 19.44
CA GLU A 81 -22.75 34.94 20.03
C GLU A 81 -22.92 36.22 19.20
N LEU A 82 -22.84 36.14 17.87
CA LEU A 82 -23.10 37.28 16.99
C LEU A 82 -24.55 37.76 17.07
N ASN A 83 -25.52 36.85 17.15
CA ASN A 83 -26.93 37.21 17.27
C ASN A 83 -27.23 37.91 18.61
N THR A 84 -26.64 37.43 19.72
CA THR A 84 -26.77 38.08 21.03
C THR A 84 -26.10 39.45 21.02
N ALA A 85 -24.88 39.55 20.47
CA ALA A 85 -24.20 40.83 20.29
C ALA A 85 -24.99 41.85 19.45
N ALA A 86 -25.62 41.40 18.36
CA ALA A 86 -26.44 42.25 17.50
C ALA A 86 -27.70 42.74 18.21
N ALA A 87 -28.34 41.89 19.00
CA ALA A 87 -29.48 42.26 19.83
C ALA A 87 -29.09 43.28 20.91
N ASP A 88 -27.96 43.07 21.58
CA ASP A 88 -27.45 43.99 22.61
C ASP A 88 -27.08 45.37 22.03
N LEU A 89 -26.55 45.41 20.80
CA LEU A 89 -26.25 46.64 20.08
C LEU A 89 -27.53 47.38 19.67
N ALA A 90 -28.54 46.66 19.19
CA ALA A 90 -29.83 47.23 18.86
C ALA A 90 -30.49 47.87 20.10
N ALA A 91 -30.54 47.13 21.21
CA ALA A 91 -31.07 47.63 22.47
C ALA A 91 -30.30 48.86 23.01
N ALA A 92 -28.98 48.90 22.81
CA ALA A 92 -28.18 50.07 23.17
C ALA A 92 -28.48 51.30 22.29
N ARG A 93 -28.71 51.10 20.99
CA ARG A 93 -29.09 52.18 20.06
C ARG A 93 -30.47 52.73 20.37
N ASP A 94 -31.43 51.85 20.63
CA ASP A 94 -32.79 52.24 21.01
C ASP A 94 -32.74 53.05 22.31
N GLY A 95 -31.99 52.61 23.32
CA GLY A 95 -31.80 53.36 24.56
C GLY A 95 -31.16 54.75 24.38
N CYS A 96 -30.18 54.90 23.47
CA CYS A 96 -29.63 56.21 23.12
C CYS A 96 -30.68 57.10 22.43
N ALA A 97 -31.45 56.56 21.49
CA ALA A 97 -32.48 57.31 20.78
C ALA A 97 -33.59 57.79 21.74
N ASP A 98 -34.00 56.93 22.68
CA ASP A 98 -34.98 57.27 23.72
C ASP A 98 -34.45 58.40 24.63
N ALA A 99 -33.17 58.33 25.03
CA ALA A 99 -32.53 59.36 25.85
C ALA A 99 -32.38 60.70 25.10
N GLU A 100 -32.04 60.68 23.81
CA GLU A 100 -31.99 61.88 22.96
C GLU A 100 -33.38 62.52 22.79
N ALA A 101 -34.42 61.71 22.61
CA ALA A 101 -35.79 62.20 22.52
C ALA A 101 -36.28 62.82 23.84
N ALA A 102 -35.95 62.18 24.97
CA ALA A 102 -36.22 62.71 26.31
C ALA A 102 -35.52 64.06 26.53
N LEU A 103 -34.24 64.15 26.16
CA LEU A 103 -33.47 65.40 26.25
C LEU A 103 -34.08 66.51 25.40
N ALA A 104 -34.42 66.23 24.14
CA ALA A 104 -35.04 67.21 23.25
C ALA A 104 -36.39 67.73 23.80
N THR A 105 -37.15 66.85 24.46
CA THR A 105 -38.43 67.22 25.10
C THR A 105 -38.20 68.10 26.34
N ALA A 106 -37.23 67.75 27.17
CA ALA A 106 -36.87 68.53 28.37
C ALA A 106 -36.30 69.92 27.99
N GLU A 107 -35.45 70.00 26.98
CA GLU A 107 -34.93 71.29 26.48
C GLU A 107 -36.03 72.15 25.84
N GLY A 108 -36.97 71.52 25.13
CA GLY A 108 -38.12 72.21 24.55
C GLY A 108 -39.06 72.80 25.59
N THR A 109 -39.38 72.04 26.64
CA THR A 109 -40.20 72.52 27.78
C THR A 109 -39.49 73.62 28.56
N HIS A 110 -38.18 73.50 28.76
CA HIS A 110 -37.37 74.55 29.40
C HIS A 110 -37.38 75.84 28.56
N GLY A 111 -37.21 75.73 27.25
CA GLY A 111 -37.31 76.86 26.33
C GLY A 111 -38.67 77.56 26.38
N ALA A 112 -39.78 76.81 26.48
CA ALA A 112 -41.12 77.36 26.60
C ALA A 112 -41.32 78.14 27.91
N LEU A 113 -40.93 77.56 29.06
CA LEU A 113 -41.03 78.24 30.36
C LEU A 113 -40.16 79.49 30.44
N VAL A 114 -38.99 79.51 29.78
CA VAL A 114 -38.16 80.72 29.68
C VAL A 114 -38.88 81.85 28.93
N LEU A 115 -39.66 81.51 27.89
CA LEU A 115 -40.48 82.50 27.18
C LEU A 115 -41.64 82.98 28.04
N GLU A 116 -42.35 82.07 28.71
CA GLU A 116 -43.44 82.44 29.64
C GLU A 116 -42.95 83.33 30.78
N LEU A 117 -41.77 83.06 31.35
CA LEU A 117 -41.17 83.93 32.37
C LEU A 117 -40.85 85.33 31.82
N ARG A 118 -40.41 85.43 30.56
CA ARG A 118 -40.16 86.74 29.92
C ARG A 118 -41.46 87.50 29.71
N GLU A 119 -42.49 86.84 29.19
CA GLU A 119 -43.81 87.43 28.98
C GLU A 119 -44.41 87.89 30.32
N ALA A 120 -44.34 87.07 31.36
CA ALA A 120 -44.80 87.43 32.71
C ALA A 120 -44.04 88.64 33.30
N ARG A 121 -42.73 88.76 33.04
CA ARG A 121 -41.93 89.94 33.43
C ARG A 121 -42.34 91.19 32.68
N ASP A 122 -42.58 91.09 31.38
CA ASP A 122 -43.00 92.21 30.55
C ASP A 122 -44.40 92.68 30.97
N GLU A 123 -45.34 91.76 31.21
CA GLU A 123 -46.67 92.06 31.77
C GLU A 123 -46.58 92.72 33.15
N ALA A 124 -45.70 92.22 34.04
CA ALA A 124 -45.46 92.83 35.34
C ALA A 124 -44.94 94.26 35.21
N ALA A 125 -44.03 94.51 34.26
CA ALA A 125 -43.50 95.83 33.97
C ALA A 125 -44.57 96.77 33.38
N GLU A 126 -45.46 96.28 32.50
CA GLU A 126 -46.58 97.04 31.96
C GLU A 126 -47.62 97.40 33.04
N VAL A 127 -47.96 96.46 33.93
CA VAL A 127 -48.84 96.70 35.08
C VAL A 127 -48.22 97.75 36.01
N ALA A 128 -46.91 97.66 36.27
CA ALA A 128 -46.19 98.66 37.06
C ALA A 128 -46.15 100.04 36.38
N ALA A 129 -46.06 100.11 35.05
CA ALA A 129 -46.11 101.37 34.30
C ALA A 129 -47.51 101.99 34.26
N ALA A 130 -48.56 101.17 34.12
CA ALA A 130 -49.96 101.60 34.11
C ALA A 130 -50.46 102.03 35.51
N ALA A 131 -49.71 101.70 36.57
CA ALA A 131 -50.04 102.00 37.95
C ALA A 131 -50.06 103.50 38.31
N ALA A 132 -49.54 104.38 37.45
CA ALA A 132 -49.41 105.81 37.72
C ALA A 132 -50.75 106.57 37.98
N ASN A 133 -51.92 105.96 37.73
CA ASN A 133 -53.24 106.62 37.80
C ASN A 133 -54.33 105.86 38.60
N ARG A 134 -54.00 104.89 39.46
CA ARG A 134 -54.97 104.07 40.23
C ARG A 134 -54.81 104.17 41.75
N PRO A 135 -55.82 103.80 42.57
CA PRO A 135 -55.70 103.78 44.03
C PRO A 135 -54.69 102.73 44.52
N GLU A 136 -53.80 103.12 45.44
CA GLU A 136 -52.64 102.35 45.94
C GLU A 136 -52.94 100.89 46.32
N ARG A 137 -54.11 100.61 46.92
CA ARG A 137 -54.45 99.25 47.40
C ARG A 137 -54.69 98.21 46.31
N GLU A 138 -55.20 98.61 45.15
CA GLU A 138 -55.42 97.70 44.01
C GLU A 138 -54.11 97.48 43.22
N LEU A 139 -53.17 98.42 43.35
CA LEU A 139 -51.85 98.37 42.74
C LEU A 139 -50.92 97.40 43.47
N ASP A 140 -50.93 97.44 44.80
CA ASP A 140 -50.14 96.53 45.64
C ASP A 140 -50.56 95.07 45.45
N ALA A 141 -51.85 94.80 45.25
CA ALA A 141 -52.34 93.43 45.04
C ALA A 141 -51.86 92.84 43.69
N ALA A 142 -52.00 93.60 42.60
CA ALA A 142 -51.61 93.16 41.26
C ALA A 142 -50.08 93.02 41.11
N ALA A 143 -49.31 93.94 41.68
CA ALA A 143 -47.84 93.85 41.68
C ALA A 143 -47.34 92.65 42.49
N MET A 144 -47.95 92.37 43.65
CA MET A 144 -47.60 91.21 44.47
C MET A 144 -48.00 89.88 43.81
N GLU A 145 -49.11 89.84 43.07
CA GLU A 145 -49.51 88.66 42.30
C GLU A 145 -48.56 88.40 41.12
N ALA A 146 -48.13 89.45 40.42
CA ALA A 146 -47.15 89.34 39.34
C ALA A 146 -45.78 88.85 39.85
N LEU A 147 -45.31 89.36 41.00
CA LEU A 147 -44.08 88.89 41.64
C LEU A 147 -44.16 87.43 42.07
N ARG A 148 -45.29 86.99 42.65
CA ARG A 148 -45.50 85.58 42.99
C ARG A 148 -45.46 84.69 41.76
N ARG A 149 -46.12 85.10 40.67
CA ARG A 149 -46.08 84.37 39.39
C ARG A 149 -44.67 84.26 38.85
N GLU A 150 -43.87 85.32 38.97
CA GLU A 150 -42.46 85.29 38.56
C GLU A 150 -41.62 84.37 39.46
N GLU A 151 -41.83 84.39 40.77
CA GLU A 151 -41.15 83.50 41.72
C GLU A 151 -41.52 82.03 41.49
N ASP A 152 -42.80 81.73 41.22
CA ASP A 152 -43.30 80.39 40.89
C ASP A 152 -42.66 79.89 39.58
N LEU A 153 -42.66 80.70 38.51
CA LEU A 153 -42.02 80.34 37.23
C LEU A 153 -40.49 80.17 37.35
N ARG A 154 -39.83 80.95 38.22
CA ARG A 154 -38.40 80.78 38.51
C ARG A 154 -38.13 79.48 39.27
N ALA A 155 -39.02 79.06 40.16
CA ALA A 155 -38.92 77.79 40.86
C ALA A 155 -39.09 76.62 39.88
N GLU A 156 -40.13 76.65 39.04
CA GLU A 156 -40.38 75.64 38.00
C GLU A 156 -39.22 75.54 37.00
N LEU A 157 -38.63 76.67 36.58
CA LEU A 157 -37.45 76.69 35.72
C LEU A 157 -36.21 76.08 36.38
N ASN A 158 -36.06 76.26 37.69
CA ASN A 158 -34.94 75.70 38.44
C ASN A 158 -35.10 74.18 38.61
N ASP A 159 -36.31 73.72 38.92
CA ASP A 159 -36.62 72.29 39.01
C ASP A 159 -36.39 71.61 37.64
N LEU A 160 -36.87 72.22 36.56
CA LEU A 160 -36.66 71.69 35.21
C LEU A 160 -35.20 71.76 34.74
N ALA A 161 -34.42 72.74 35.20
CA ALA A 161 -32.99 72.78 34.92
C ALA A 161 -32.25 71.59 35.56
N VAL A 162 -32.66 71.19 36.77
CA VAL A 162 -32.15 69.98 37.42
C VAL A 162 -32.55 68.74 36.62
N GLU A 163 -33.82 68.62 36.21
CA GLU A 163 -34.29 67.49 35.39
C GLU A 163 -33.55 67.40 34.04
N VAL A 164 -33.29 68.53 33.37
CA VAL A 164 -32.51 68.55 32.12
C VAL A 164 -31.08 68.06 32.36
N ASP A 165 -30.44 68.48 33.44
CA ASP A 165 -29.08 68.04 33.76
C ASP A 165 -29.03 66.55 34.16
N GLU A 166 -30.06 66.03 34.82
CA GLU A 166 -30.22 64.60 35.11
C GLU A 166 -30.39 63.79 33.80
N VAL A 167 -31.29 64.22 32.91
CA VAL A 167 -31.51 63.57 31.61
C VAL A 167 -30.24 63.61 30.74
N ARG A 168 -29.48 64.70 30.78
CA ARG A 168 -28.16 64.79 30.12
C ARG A 168 -27.17 63.78 30.68
N ALA A 169 -27.13 63.61 32.00
CA ALA A 169 -26.26 62.63 32.64
C ALA A 169 -26.65 61.19 32.25
N GLU A 170 -27.95 60.89 32.19
CA GLU A 170 -28.47 59.60 31.74
C GLU A 170 -28.14 59.32 30.27
N ALA A 171 -28.33 60.30 29.38
CA ALA A 171 -27.98 60.19 27.96
C ALA A 171 -26.47 59.95 27.77
N ALA A 172 -25.62 60.67 28.50
CA ALA A 172 -24.17 60.48 28.48
C ALA A 172 -23.77 59.09 28.99
N ALA A 173 -24.42 58.58 30.03
CA ALA A 173 -24.19 57.24 30.55
C ALA A 173 -24.60 56.15 29.56
N ALA A 174 -25.75 56.31 28.88
CA ALA A 174 -26.21 55.42 27.83
C ALA A 174 -25.24 55.37 26.64
N ALA A 175 -24.77 56.53 26.18
CA ALA A 175 -23.78 56.64 25.11
C ALA A 175 -22.46 55.94 25.48
N ALA A 176 -21.92 56.19 26.68
CA ALA A 176 -20.69 55.55 27.15
C ALA A 176 -20.84 54.02 27.28
N ALA A 177 -22.02 53.53 27.71
CA ALA A 177 -22.31 52.11 27.75
C ALA A 177 -22.39 51.49 26.34
N ALA A 178 -22.98 52.19 25.37
CA ALA A 178 -23.04 51.77 23.98
C ALA A 178 -21.63 51.71 23.34
N GLU A 179 -20.80 52.73 23.55
CA GLU A 179 -19.41 52.76 23.08
C GLU A 179 -18.56 51.64 23.68
N SER A 180 -18.66 51.42 25.00
CA SER A 180 -17.95 50.31 25.66
C SER A 180 -18.36 48.95 25.10
N ARG A 181 -19.65 48.76 24.78
CA ARG A 181 -20.15 47.53 24.14
C ARG A 181 -19.61 47.40 22.72
N ALA A 182 -19.63 48.47 21.92
CA ALA A 182 -19.07 48.48 20.58
C ALA A 182 -17.59 48.08 20.58
N ALA A 183 -16.77 48.69 21.45
CA ALA A 183 -15.35 48.35 21.57
C ALA A 183 -15.10 46.89 21.97
N ARG A 184 -15.94 46.31 22.84
CA ARG A 184 -15.87 44.88 23.17
C ARG A 184 -16.21 43.98 21.99
N LEU A 185 -17.20 44.35 21.17
CA LEU A 185 -17.57 43.60 19.97
C LEU A 185 -16.47 43.67 18.91
N GLU A 186 -15.84 44.83 18.72
CA GLU A 186 -14.68 44.98 17.83
C GLU A 186 -13.50 44.12 18.26
N SER A 187 -13.17 44.09 19.56
CA SER A 187 -12.12 43.20 20.09
C SER A 187 -12.44 41.73 19.83
N ARG A 188 -13.69 41.30 20.09
CA ARG A 188 -14.13 39.92 19.84
C ARG A 188 -14.10 39.56 18.36
N LEU A 189 -14.45 40.49 17.47
CA LEU A 189 -14.34 40.30 16.02
C LEU A 189 -12.88 40.11 15.61
N ALA A 190 -11.97 40.94 16.11
CA ALA A 190 -10.54 40.81 15.84
C ALA A 190 -9.96 39.48 16.35
N GLU A 191 -10.36 39.05 17.56
CA GLU A 191 -9.98 37.75 18.12
C GLU A 191 -10.53 36.57 17.30
N ALA A 192 -11.80 36.65 16.87
CA ALA A 192 -12.43 35.63 16.03
C ALA A 192 -11.77 35.53 14.64
N ASP A 193 -11.42 36.66 14.02
CA ASP A 193 -10.70 36.69 12.75
C ASP A 193 -9.28 36.14 12.88
N ALA A 194 -8.56 36.46 13.96
CA ALA A 194 -7.25 35.88 14.25
C ALA A 194 -7.33 34.36 14.46
N ALA A 195 -8.32 33.89 15.24
CA ALA A 195 -8.55 32.47 15.46
C ALA A 195 -8.91 31.74 14.15
N ARG A 196 -9.74 32.35 13.30
CA ARG A 196 -10.09 31.81 11.98
C ARG A 196 -8.87 31.75 11.08
N TYR A 197 -8.04 32.79 11.05
CA TYR A 197 -6.80 32.81 10.28
C TYR A 197 -5.88 31.66 10.70
N LEU A 198 -5.60 31.52 11.99
CA LEU A 198 -4.76 30.43 12.52
C LEU A 198 -5.34 29.05 12.21
N ALA A 199 -6.65 28.86 12.35
CA ALA A 199 -7.31 27.60 12.01
C ALA A 199 -7.18 27.26 10.51
N THR A 200 -7.33 28.24 9.63
CA THR A 200 -7.16 28.03 8.18
C THR A 200 -5.71 27.74 7.79
N GLN A 201 -4.73 28.38 8.46
CA GLN A 201 -3.32 28.07 8.25
C GLN A 201 -2.98 26.66 8.73
N GLY A 202 -3.38 26.28 9.94
CA GLY A 202 -3.17 24.93 10.46
C GLY A 202 -3.84 23.86 9.58
N ALA A 203 -5.04 24.12 9.06
CA ALA A 203 -5.69 23.22 8.11
C ALA A 203 -4.92 23.09 6.78
N ARG A 204 -4.38 24.19 6.25
CA ARG A 204 -3.53 24.18 5.03
C ARG A 204 -2.22 23.44 5.26
N GLU A 205 -1.57 23.64 6.41
CA GLU A 205 -0.35 22.94 6.78
C GLU A 205 -0.59 21.44 6.91
N HIS A 206 -1.62 21.03 7.65
CA HIS A 206 -2.00 19.62 7.77
C HIS A 206 -2.40 18.99 6.43
N ALA A 207 -3.11 19.71 5.57
CA ALA A 207 -3.43 19.24 4.23
C ALA A 207 -2.17 19.08 3.37
N GLY A 208 -1.22 20.03 3.44
CA GLY A 208 0.07 19.95 2.76
C GLY A 208 0.93 18.79 3.25
N GLU A 209 0.98 18.55 4.57
CA GLU A 209 1.66 17.40 5.16
C GLU A 209 1.01 16.07 4.77
N ALA A 210 -0.32 16.00 4.75
CA ALA A 210 -1.04 14.81 4.31
C ALA A 210 -0.77 14.50 2.83
N ALA A 211 -0.72 15.53 1.98
CA ALA A 211 -0.36 15.40 0.57
C ALA A 211 1.07 14.86 0.39
N ARG A 212 2.06 15.43 1.09
CA ARG A 212 3.46 14.93 1.05
C ARG A 212 3.57 13.49 1.56
N ARG A 213 2.87 13.14 2.64
CA ARG A 213 2.82 11.76 3.15
C ARG A 213 2.21 10.81 2.13
N GLN A 214 1.18 11.23 1.42
CA GLN A 214 0.56 10.44 0.37
C GLN A 214 1.48 10.28 -0.85
N GLU A 215 2.19 11.34 -1.24
CA GLU A 215 3.20 11.32 -2.31
C GLU A 215 4.31 10.30 -1.98
N HIS A 216 4.94 10.41 -0.81
CA HIS A 216 5.95 9.44 -0.36
C HIS A 216 5.44 7.99 -0.30
N ALA A 217 4.21 7.78 0.19
CA ALA A 217 3.62 6.44 0.20
C ALA A 217 3.38 5.90 -1.22
N SER A 218 3.01 6.77 -2.17
CA SER A 218 2.83 6.39 -3.57
C SER A 218 4.15 6.11 -4.29
N GLU A 219 5.20 6.88 -4.00
CA GLU A 219 6.56 6.65 -4.48
C GLU A 219 7.11 5.32 -3.98
N ALA A 220 6.96 5.04 -2.68
CA ALA A 220 7.39 3.78 -2.07
C ALA A 220 6.65 2.57 -2.66
N LEU A 221 5.35 2.70 -2.95
CA LEU A 221 4.59 1.65 -3.67
C LEU A 221 5.11 1.45 -5.10
N ALA A 222 5.39 2.53 -5.84
CA ALA A 222 5.92 2.44 -7.20
C ALA A 222 7.33 1.85 -7.24
N GLU A 223 8.16 2.12 -6.23
CA GLU A 223 9.48 1.51 -6.06
C GLU A 223 9.36 0.01 -5.73
N MET A 224 8.52 -0.37 -4.78
CA MET A 224 8.25 -1.79 -4.47
C MET A 224 7.71 -2.57 -5.68
N HIS A 225 6.85 -1.96 -6.50
CA HIS A 225 6.38 -2.56 -7.74
C HIS A 225 7.51 -2.78 -8.75
N ARG A 226 8.45 -1.83 -8.88
CA ARG A 226 9.64 -1.99 -9.73
C ARG A 226 10.51 -3.13 -9.22
N THR A 227 10.81 -3.18 -7.92
CA THR A 227 11.61 -4.27 -7.35
C THR A 227 10.94 -5.64 -7.49
N LEU A 228 9.60 -5.70 -7.37
CA LEU A 228 8.86 -6.94 -7.61
C LEU A 228 8.97 -7.41 -9.05
N ILE A 229 8.87 -6.50 -10.02
CA ILE A 229 9.03 -6.82 -11.45
C ILE A 229 10.46 -7.30 -11.71
N GLU A 230 11.47 -6.63 -11.16
CA GLU A 230 12.88 -7.04 -11.28
C GLU A 230 13.10 -8.47 -10.74
N VAL A 231 12.66 -8.75 -9.51
CA VAL A 231 12.78 -10.09 -8.91
C VAL A 231 11.98 -11.14 -9.69
N GLN A 232 10.81 -10.79 -10.23
CA GLN A 232 10.01 -11.68 -11.09
C GLN A 232 10.73 -11.99 -12.41
N SER A 233 11.36 -11.00 -13.03
CA SER A 233 12.16 -11.15 -14.24
C SER A 233 13.39 -12.04 -13.98
N GLU A 234 14.15 -11.77 -12.92
CA GLU A 234 15.30 -12.59 -12.52
C GLU A 234 14.89 -14.04 -12.22
N ALA A 235 13.77 -14.25 -11.53
CA ALA A 235 13.26 -15.59 -11.25
C ALA A 235 12.82 -16.32 -12.54
N ALA A 236 12.26 -15.62 -13.53
CA ALA A 236 11.89 -16.19 -14.82
C ALA A 236 13.12 -16.56 -15.67
N GLU A 237 14.16 -15.72 -15.64
CA GLU A 237 15.44 -15.99 -16.30
C GLU A 237 16.16 -17.19 -15.68
N ALA A 238 16.25 -17.25 -14.34
CA ALA A 238 16.81 -18.38 -13.62
C ALA A 238 16.03 -19.68 -13.89
N ALA A 239 14.70 -19.61 -13.96
CA ALA A 239 13.87 -20.76 -14.33
C ALA A 239 14.15 -21.23 -15.77
N GLY A 240 14.31 -20.30 -16.72
CA GLY A 240 14.66 -20.63 -18.10
C GLY A 240 16.05 -21.28 -18.24
N ALA A 241 17.03 -20.80 -17.48
CA ALA A 241 18.37 -21.37 -17.43
C ALA A 241 18.35 -22.83 -16.91
N THR A 242 17.68 -23.06 -15.77
CA THR A 242 17.57 -24.41 -15.20
C THR A 242 16.83 -25.40 -16.11
N ASP A 243 15.78 -24.96 -16.81
CA ASP A 243 15.06 -25.80 -17.79
C ASP A 243 15.91 -26.11 -19.03
N ALA A 244 16.76 -25.17 -19.48
CA ALA A 244 17.69 -25.41 -20.59
C ALA A 244 18.75 -26.46 -20.21
N VAL A 245 19.30 -26.39 -18.99
CA VAL A 245 20.26 -27.38 -18.49
C VAL A 245 19.59 -28.76 -18.34
N ARG A 246 18.35 -28.82 -17.84
CA ARG A 246 17.59 -30.08 -17.76
C ARG A 246 17.47 -30.76 -19.13
N ARG A 247 17.04 -30.03 -20.16
CA ARG A 247 16.91 -30.59 -21.53
C ARG A 247 18.23 -31.12 -22.08
N ARG A 248 19.34 -30.43 -21.78
CA ARG A 248 20.67 -30.89 -22.19
C ARG A 248 21.05 -32.21 -21.51
N LEU A 249 20.82 -32.33 -20.20
CA LEU A 249 21.09 -33.56 -19.45
C LEU A 249 20.18 -34.70 -19.90
N GLU A 250 18.90 -34.45 -20.16
CA GLU A 250 17.96 -35.42 -20.73
C GLU A 250 18.44 -35.92 -22.12
N GLY A 251 18.93 -35.02 -22.97
CA GLY A 251 19.55 -35.38 -24.25
C GLY A 251 20.80 -36.26 -24.08
N GLN A 252 21.71 -35.87 -23.19
CA GLN A 252 22.91 -36.65 -22.89
C GLN A 252 22.60 -38.05 -22.34
N LEU A 253 21.58 -38.17 -21.48
CA LEU A 253 21.09 -39.47 -20.99
C LEU A 253 20.45 -40.29 -22.12
N GLY A 254 19.72 -39.64 -23.03
CA GLY A 254 19.17 -40.28 -24.22
C GLY A 254 20.25 -40.85 -25.14
N ASP A 255 21.30 -40.06 -25.39
CA ASP A 255 22.45 -40.46 -26.21
C ASP A 255 23.24 -41.60 -25.55
N ALA A 256 23.50 -41.50 -24.23
CA ALA A 256 24.15 -42.56 -23.46
C ALA A 256 23.32 -43.86 -23.46
N ALA A 257 22.00 -43.76 -23.31
CA ALA A 257 21.10 -44.91 -23.43
C ALA A 257 21.09 -45.49 -24.85
N GLY A 258 21.21 -44.65 -25.88
CA GLY A 258 21.37 -45.06 -27.27
C GLY A 258 22.65 -45.84 -27.51
N LEU A 259 23.78 -45.35 -26.99
CA LEU A 259 25.08 -46.03 -27.04
C LEU A 259 25.08 -47.34 -26.27
N ALA A 260 24.48 -47.37 -25.07
CA ALA A 260 24.33 -48.59 -24.28
C ALA A 260 23.50 -49.64 -25.04
N LYS A 261 22.37 -49.25 -25.65
CA LYS A 261 21.57 -50.14 -26.50
C LYS A 261 22.36 -50.64 -27.71
N ALA A 262 23.13 -49.78 -28.37
CA ALA A 262 23.96 -50.17 -29.49
C ALA A 262 25.03 -51.20 -29.08
N ARG A 263 25.68 -50.99 -27.92
CA ARG A 263 26.67 -51.93 -27.39
C ARG A 263 26.04 -53.26 -26.96
N VAL A 264 24.83 -53.26 -26.41
CA VAL A 264 24.08 -54.50 -26.13
C VAL A 264 23.81 -55.27 -27.43
N VAL A 265 23.33 -54.59 -28.48
CA VAL A 265 23.09 -55.22 -29.78
C VAL A 265 24.40 -55.78 -30.39
N GLU A 266 25.50 -55.05 -30.22
CA GLU A 266 26.82 -55.50 -30.67
C GLU A 266 27.31 -56.72 -29.89
N LEU A 267 27.22 -56.70 -28.55
CA LEU A 267 27.54 -57.85 -27.69
C LEU A 267 26.66 -59.06 -27.99
N ASP A 268 25.37 -58.86 -28.28
CA ASP A 268 24.47 -59.94 -28.69
C ASP A 268 24.91 -60.56 -30.03
N ARG A 269 25.38 -59.75 -30.98
CA ARG A 269 25.96 -60.24 -32.25
C ARG A 269 27.27 -60.98 -32.02
N GLU A 270 28.15 -60.45 -31.17
CA GLU A 270 29.40 -61.10 -30.78
C GLU A 270 29.12 -62.46 -30.09
N LEU A 271 28.15 -62.52 -29.19
CA LEU A 271 27.72 -63.75 -28.52
C LEU A 271 27.12 -64.76 -29.49
N LEU A 272 26.29 -64.33 -30.45
CA LEU A 272 25.77 -65.21 -31.49
C LEU A 272 26.90 -65.76 -32.36
N GLY A 273 27.85 -64.93 -32.77
CA GLY A 273 29.04 -65.35 -33.51
C GLY A 273 29.89 -66.36 -32.72
N ALA A 274 30.12 -66.09 -31.43
CA ALA A 274 30.85 -67.01 -30.54
C ALA A 274 30.12 -68.34 -30.35
N ARG A 275 28.79 -68.33 -30.21
CA ARG A 275 27.96 -69.54 -30.15
C ARG A 275 28.04 -70.35 -31.44
N GLN A 276 27.92 -69.71 -32.59
CA GLN A 276 28.06 -70.38 -33.90
C GLN A 276 29.45 -70.97 -34.07
N ALA A 277 30.52 -70.25 -33.68
CA ALA A 277 31.88 -70.77 -33.71
C ALA A 277 32.08 -71.98 -32.78
N ALA A 278 31.48 -71.95 -31.58
CA ALA A 278 31.50 -73.08 -30.64
C ALA A 278 30.74 -74.29 -31.20
N GLU A 279 29.57 -74.09 -31.81
CA GLU A 279 28.78 -75.13 -32.44
C GLU A 279 29.50 -75.75 -33.64
N ILE A 280 30.13 -74.93 -34.49
CA ILE A 280 30.99 -75.40 -35.58
C ILE A 280 32.15 -76.24 -35.03
N SER A 281 32.84 -75.77 -33.98
CA SER A 281 33.92 -76.52 -33.34
C SER A 281 33.45 -77.86 -32.75
N GLU A 282 32.25 -77.91 -32.17
CA GLU A 282 31.65 -79.14 -31.66
C GLU A 282 31.26 -80.10 -32.78
N LEU A 283 30.66 -79.61 -33.86
CA LEU A 283 30.34 -80.39 -35.06
C LEU A 283 31.61 -80.94 -35.73
N SER A 284 32.67 -80.14 -35.82
CA SER A 284 33.98 -80.60 -36.32
C SER A 284 34.59 -81.69 -35.44
N ARG A 285 34.47 -81.58 -34.10
CA ARG A 285 34.91 -82.64 -33.17
C ARG A 285 34.09 -83.91 -33.34
N LYS A 286 32.76 -83.81 -33.49
CA LYS A 286 31.88 -84.96 -33.74
C LYS A 286 32.19 -85.62 -35.08
N ALA A 287 32.42 -84.83 -36.14
CA ALA A 287 32.81 -85.33 -37.45
C ALA A 287 34.17 -86.05 -37.39
N ALA A 288 35.16 -85.50 -36.68
CA ALA A 288 36.44 -86.14 -36.45
C ALA A 288 36.31 -87.47 -35.68
N ALA A 289 35.43 -87.52 -34.67
CA ALA A 289 35.14 -88.75 -33.92
C ALA A 289 34.48 -89.83 -34.80
N VAL A 290 33.54 -89.45 -35.68
CA VAL A 290 32.91 -90.36 -36.65
C VAL A 290 33.93 -90.87 -37.67
N ALA A 291 34.78 -89.99 -38.22
CA ALA A 291 35.84 -90.38 -39.15
C ALA A 291 36.86 -91.34 -38.51
N HIS A 292 37.20 -91.12 -37.22
CA HIS A 292 38.04 -92.05 -36.48
C HIS A 292 37.32 -93.39 -36.23
N GLY A 293 36.02 -93.38 -35.96
CA GLY A 293 35.21 -94.59 -35.84
C GLY A 293 35.17 -95.41 -37.14
N THR A 294 34.98 -94.76 -38.28
CA THR A 294 34.97 -95.43 -39.59
C THR A 294 36.34 -96.00 -39.96
N ALA A 295 37.43 -95.29 -39.66
CA ALA A 295 38.79 -95.79 -39.90
C ALA A 295 39.11 -97.02 -39.03
N VAL A 296 38.64 -97.04 -37.78
CA VAL A 296 38.79 -98.20 -36.87
C VAL A 296 37.96 -99.39 -37.37
N ASP A 297 36.76 -99.15 -37.89
CA ASP A 297 35.92 -100.21 -38.44
C ASP A 297 36.44 -100.74 -39.78
N GLU A 298 37.07 -99.91 -40.61
CA GLU A 298 37.80 -100.36 -41.81
C GLU A 298 39.01 -101.24 -41.44
N LEU A 299 39.82 -100.83 -40.45
CA LEU A 299 40.91 -101.65 -39.94
C LEU A 299 40.42 -103.00 -39.39
N ARG A 300 39.25 -103.02 -38.72
CA ARG A 300 38.63 -104.29 -38.28
C ARG A 300 38.18 -105.17 -39.45
N ARG A 301 37.64 -104.60 -40.53
CA ARG A 301 37.28 -105.37 -41.74
C ARG A 301 38.51 -105.90 -42.45
N GLU A 302 39.58 -105.12 -42.53
CA GLU A 302 40.86 -105.55 -43.09
C GLU A 302 41.48 -106.68 -42.26
N MET A 303 41.45 -106.59 -40.94
CA MET A 303 41.89 -107.68 -40.05
C MET A 303 41.04 -108.95 -40.23
N ALA A 304 39.72 -108.82 -40.31
CA ALA A 304 38.83 -109.96 -40.55
C ALA A 304 39.06 -110.61 -41.93
N ALA A 305 39.34 -109.81 -42.97
CA ALA A 305 39.67 -110.33 -44.30
C ALA A 305 41.02 -111.07 -44.31
N LEU A 306 42.01 -110.60 -43.55
CA LEU A 306 43.29 -111.28 -43.37
C LEU A 306 43.17 -112.61 -42.62
N GLU A 307 42.28 -112.70 -41.62
CA GLU A 307 41.99 -113.95 -40.90
C GLU A 307 41.32 -115.00 -41.80
N VAL A 308 40.41 -114.58 -42.68
CA VAL A 308 39.79 -115.47 -43.68
C VAL A 308 40.83 -115.97 -44.70
N ALA A 309 41.69 -115.08 -45.21
CA ALA A 309 42.76 -115.46 -46.14
C ALA A 309 43.78 -116.42 -45.50
N ALA A 310 44.09 -116.27 -44.21
CA ALA A 310 44.93 -117.21 -43.47
C ALA A 310 44.26 -118.58 -43.27
N GLY A 311 42.93 -118.61 -43.11
CA GLY A 311 42.14 -119.85 -43.06
C GLY A 311 42.15 -120.61 -44.39
N GLU A 312 42.03 -119.91 -45.51
CA GLU A 312 42.06 -120.50 -46.87
C GLU A 312 43.44 -121.06 -47.24
N ALA A 313 44.53 -120.38 -46.84
CA ALA A 313 45.89 -120.87 -47.06
C ALA A 313 46.19 -122.18 -46.29
N ASN A 314 45.66 -122.35 -45.08
CA ASN A 314 45.79 -123.58 -44.30
C ASN A 314 44.95 -124.74 -44.89
N GLY A 315 43.79 -124.45 -45.47
CA GLY A 315 42.97 -125.44 -46.18
C GLY A 315 43.65 -125.97 -47.45
N ALA A 316 44.32 -125.08 -48.21
CA ALA A 316 45.05 -125.45 -49.42
C ALA A 316 46.31 -126.29 -49.13
N ALA A 317 47.01 -126.03 -48.02
CA ALA A 317 48.16 -126.82 -47.58
C ALA A 317 47.77 -128.25 -47.13
N ALA A 318 46.60 -128.42 -46.51
CA ALA A 318 46.08 -129.73 -46.11
C ALA A 318 45.63 -130.59 -47.31
N ALA A 319 45.09 -129.98 -48.37
CA ALA A 319 44.67 -130.69 -49.58
C ALA A 319 45.86 -131.19 -50.44
N ALA A 320 46.98 -130.47 -50.44
CA ALA A 320 48.19 -130.87 -51.17
C ALA A 320 48.92 -132.07 -50.52
N ALA A 321 48.78 -132.26 -49.21
CA ALA A 321 49.39 -133.38 -48.48
C ALA A 321 48.68 -134.73 -48.70
N ALA A 322 47.42 -134.74 -49.13
CA ALA A 322 46.63 -135.96 -49.31
C ALA A 322 46.83 -136.66 -50.67
N ALA A 323 47.38 -135.97 -51.68
CA ALA A 323 47.49 -136.51 -53.05
C ALA A 323 48.82 -137.23 -53.35
N ALA A 324 49.80 -137.19 -52.44
CA ALA A 324 51.17 -137.67 -52.70
C ALA A 324 51.51 -139.05 -52.09
N GLY A 325 50.56 -139.76 -51.47
CA GLY A 325 50.84 -141.02 -50.77
C GLY A 325 49.76 -142.07 -50.93
N ASN A 326 49.74 -142.80 -52.05
CA ASN A 326 49.47 -144.24 -52.10
C ASN A 326 49.59 -144.79 -53.54
N GLY A 327 50.79 -145.25 -53.86
CA GLY A 327 51.10 -146.21 -54.93
C GLY A 327 52.34 -146.99 -54.49
N VAL A 328 52.32 -148.32 -54.70
CA VAL A 328 53.26 -149.38 -54.24
C VAL A 328 52.94 -149.86 -52.81
N GLU A 329 52.50 -151.11 -52.55
CA GLU A 329 52.58 -152.40 -53.27
C GLU A 329 51.22 -153.01 -53.65
#